data_AF-A0A7C1AC96-F1
#
_entry.id   AF-A0A7C1AC96-F1
#
_cell.length_a   1.000
_cell.length_b   1.000
_cell.length_c   1.000
_cell.angle_alpha   90.00
_cell.angle_beta   90.00
_cell.angle_gamma   90.00
#
_symmetry.space_group_name_H-M   'P 1'
#
loop_
_entity.id
_entity.type
_entity.pdbx_description
1 polymer ?
#
loop_
_entity_poly.entity_id
_entity_poly.type
_entity_poly.pdbx_seq_one_letter_code
_entity_poly.pdbx_strand_id
1 'polypeptide(L)'
;MNMKAKSSIILFLTLVLGIFIGILIDRTLAHQSFEKRIAKYRARGTFSHMFERIIEPDKENIDPEQHQKIKTILEKYSEKIYRHGRKSRQEMSAIMDSLRMELDPILTAKQKARLQHRFERLRRKPFGRPMRMQDKPYNKRPDKPPY
;
A
#
# COMPACT_ATOMS: atom_id res chain seq x y z
N MET A 1 4.74 -45.41 21.75
CA MET A 1 4.71 -43.99 22.20
C MET A 1 4.04 -43.90 23.55
N ASN A 2 4.75 -43.34 24.53
CA ASN A 2 4.23 -43.11 25.89
C ASN A 2 2.95 -42.24 25.83
N MET A 3 1.90 -42.59 26.59
CA MET A 3 0.64 -41.81 26.58
C MET A 3 0.85 -40.34 26.95
N LYS A 4 1.83 -40.06 27.82
CA LYS A 4 2.28 -38.70 28.16
C LYS A 4 2.73 -37.91 26.93
N ALA A 5 3.43 -38.54 25.98
CA ALA A 5 3.89 -37.89 24.76
C ALA A 5 2.73 -37.58 23.80
N LYS A 6 1.70 -38.45 23.71
CA LYS A 6 0.52 -38.19 22.89
C LYS A 6 -0.29 -37.00 23.42
N SER A 7 -0.50 -36.93 24.74
CA SER A 7 -1.22 -35.80 25.36
C SER A 7 -0.46 -34.49 25.21
N SER A 8 0.86 -34.48 25.36
CA SER A 8 1.68 -33.27 25.13
C SER A 8 1.63 -32.80 23.67
N ILE A 9 1.61 -33.72 22.70
CA ILE A 9 1.50 -33.38 21.27
C ILE A 9 0.15 -32.74 20.97
N ILE A 10 -0.94 -33.28 21.51
CA ILE A 10 -2.29 -32.73 21.30
C ILE A 10 -2.38 -31.32 21.91
N LEU A 11 -1.88 -31.12 23.13
CA LEU A 11 -1.82 -29.80 23.78
C LEU A 11 -0.98 -28.79 23.01
N PHE A 12 0.14 -29.23 22.44
CA PHE A 12 0.99 -28.37 21.61
C PHE A 12 0.27 -27.96 20.32
N LEU A 13 -0.41 -28.91 19.67
CA LEU A 13 -1.19 -28.65 18.45
C LEU A 13 -2.34 -27.67 18.68
N THR A 14 -3.08 -27.80 19.78
CA THR A 14 -4.18 -26.89 20.11
C THR A 14 -3.68 -25.49 20.45
N LEU A 15 -2.54 -25.37 21.16
CA LEU A 15 -1.90 -24.10 21.46
C LEU A 15 -1.46 -23.38 20.18
N VAL A 16 -0.82 -24.11 19.27
CA VAL A 16 -0.40 -23.57 17.97
C VAL A 16 -1.61 -23.11 17.18
N LEU A 17 -2.70 -23.88 17.14
CA LEU A 17 -3.95 -23.48 16.50
C LEU A 17 -4.52 -22.18 17.09
N GLY A 18 -4.55 -22.05 18.42
CA GLY A 18 -5.01 -20.85 19.10
C GLY A 18 -4.19 -19.60 18.76
N ILE A 19 -2.86 -19.75 18.66
CA ILE A 19 -1.96 -18.66 18.25
C ILE A 19 -2.24 -18.25 16.80
N PHE A 20 -2.43 -19.21 15.89
CA PHE A 20 -2.77 -18.92 14.50
C PHE A 20 -4.10 -18.17 14.37
N ILE A 21 -5.13 -18.56 15.13
CA ILE A 21 -6.43 -17.89 15.16
C ILE A 21 -6.29 -16.46 15.72
N GLY A 22 -5.55 -16.27 16.81
CA GLY A 22 -5.31 -14.95 17.39
C GLY A 22 -4.60 -14.00 16.43
N ILE A 23 -3.58 -14.48 15.71
CA ILE A 23 -2.85 -13.70 14.69
C ILE A 23 -3.77 -13.33 13.51
N LEU A 24 -4.67 -14.22 13.10
CA LEU A 24 -5.62 -13.96 12.01
C LEU A 24 -6.63 -12.85 12.38
N ILE A 25 -7.12 -12.84 13.62
CA ILE A 25 -8.07 -11.82 14.11
C ILE A 25 -7.39 -10.45 14.25
N ASP A 26 -6.16 -10.41 14.75
CA ASP A 26 -5.43 -9.14 14.89
C ASP A 26 -5.12 -8.49 13.53
N ARG A 27 -4.90 -9.31 12.49
CA ARG A 27 -4.61 -8.84 11.12
C ARG A 27 -5.81 -8.17 10.43
N THR A 28 -7.04 -8.60 10.73
CA THR A 28 -8.26 -8.00 10.14
C THR A 28 -8.59 -6.65 10.79
N LEU A 29 -8.37 -6.51 12.11
CA LEU A 29 -8.60 -5.26 12.83
C LEU A 29 -7.50 -4.21 12.60
N ALA A 30 -6.24 -4.63 12.47
CA ALA A 30 -5.13 -3.74 12.14
C ALA A 30 -5.28 -3.10 10.75
N HIS A 31 -5.93 -3.77 9.80
CA HIS A 31 -6.17 -3.25 8.46
C HIS A 31 -7.15 -2.07 8.43
N GLN A 32 -8.23 -2.12 9.22
CA GLN A 32 -9.20 -1.03 9.30
C GLN A 32 -8.62 0.25 9.91
N SER A 33 -7.72 0.12 10.89
CA SER A 33 -7.13 1.26 11.60
C SER A 33 -6.00 1.93 10.81
N PHE A 34 -5.20 1.15 10.07
CA PHE A 34 -4.19 1.69 9.15
C PHE A 34 -4.82 2.43 7.95
N GLU A 35 -5.96 1.92 7.45
CA GLU A 35 -6.72 2.58 6.39
C GLU A 35 -7.22 3.97 6.78
N LYS A 36 -7.66 4.17 8.03
CA LYS A 36 -8.10 5.49 8.53
C LYS A 36 -6.95 6.51 8.58
N ARG A 37 -5.73 6.08 8.90
CA ARG A 37 -4.54 6.96 8.93
C ARG A 37 -4.02 7.31 7.53
N ILE A 38 -4.02 6.36 6.59
CA ILE A 38 -3.58 6.60 5.20
C ILE A 38 -4.67 7.33 4.37
N ALA A 39 -5.95 7.17 4.72
CA ALA A 39 -7.05 7.88 4.07
C ALA A 39 -6.89 9.41 4.13
N LYS A 40 -6.21 9.96 5.16
CA LYS A 40 -5.98 11.40 5.28
C LYS A 40 -5.02 11.96 4.21
N TYR A 41 -4.08 11.16 3.72
CA TYR A 41 -3.16 11.53 2.63
C TYR A 41 -3.65 11.11 1.24
N ARG A 42 -4.70 10.27 1.17
CA ARG A 42 -5.40 9.87 -0.06
C ARG A 42 -6.83 10.39 -0.06
N ALA A 43 -7.04 11.50 0.62
CA ALA A 43 -8.35 12.05 0.88
C ALA A 43 -9.04 12.41 -0.44
N ARG A 44 -10.35 12.15 -0.48
CA ARG A 44 -11.29 12.62 -1.51
C ARG A 44 -11.00 14.12 -1.74
N GLY A 45 -10.36 14.45 -2.86
CA GLY A 45 -9.92 15.83 -3.16
C GLY A 45 -8.48 15.98 -3.68
N THR A 46 -7.53 15.09 -3.35
CA THR A 46 -6.14 15.23 -3.86
C THR A 46 -6.06 15.13 -5.39
N PHE A 47 -6.89 14.26 -5.97
CA PHE A 47 -7.01 14.13 -7.43
C PHE A 47 -7.63 15.38 -8.06
N SER A 48 -8.74 15.88 -7.50
CA SER A 48 -9.41 17.08 -7.99
C SER A 48 -8.49 18.29 -7.94
N HIS A 49 -7.79 18.53 -6.83
CA HIS A 49 -6.83 19.63 -6.72
C HIS A 49 -5.62 19.51 -7.64
N MET A 50 -5.15 18.28 -7.91
CA MET A 50 -4.07 18.08 -8.87
C MET A 50 -4.52 18.48 -10.28
N PHE A 51 -5.70 18.03 -10.70
CA PHE A 51 -6.23 18.34 -12.02
C PHE A 51 -6.69 19.80 -12.16
N GLU A 52 -7.28 20.39 -11.12
CA GLU A 52 -7.57 21.84 -11.09
C GLU A 52 -6.31 22.68 -11.30
N ARG A 53 -5.17 22.28 -10.71
CA ARG A 53 -3.87 22.96 -10.93
C ARG A 53 -3.28 22.75 -12.32
N ILE A 54 -3.61 21.65 -12.99
CA ILE A 54 -3.11 21.36 -14.35
C ILE A 54 -3.97 22.06 -15.40
N ILE A 55 -5.29 22.07 -15.18
CA ILE A 55 -6.27 22.68 -16.09
C ILE A 55 -6.13 24.21 -16.06
N GLU A 56 -5.57 24.78 -14.98
CA GLU A 56 -5.34 26.22 -14.79
C GLU A 56 -6.52 27.06 -15.32
N PRO A 57 -7.72 26.94 -14.71
CA PRO A 57 -8.85 27.75 -15.16
C PRO A 57 -8.43 29.22 -15.14
N ASP A 58 -8.65 29.88 -16.28
CA ASP A 58 -8.09 31.19 -16.59
C ASP A 58 -8.49 32.19 -15.49
N LYS A 59 -7.53 32.60 -14.66
CA LYS A 59 -7.81 33.31 -13.40
C LYS A 59 -8.38 34.71 -13.62
N GLU A 60 -8.17 35.28 -14.81
CA GLU A 60 -8.66 36.60 -15.20
C GLU A 60 -10.05 36.53 -15.84
N ASN A 61 -10.45 35.38 -16.41
CA ASN A 61 -11.77 35.15 -17.04
C ASN A 61 -12.37 33.81 -16.60
N ILE A 62 -12.60 33.66 -15.30
CA ILE A 62 -13.27 32.47 -14.76
C ILE A 62 -14.75 32.54 -15.14
N ASP A 63 -15.16 31.76 -16.15
CA ASP A 63 -16.58 31.44 -16.33
C ASP A 63 -17.04 30.56 -15.14
N PRO A 64 -17.94 31.06 -14.27
CA PRO A 64 -18.40 30.33 -13.10
C PRO A 64 -19.10 29.02 -13.46
N GLU A 65 -19.80 28.97 -14.61
CA GLU A 65 -20.45 27.74 -15.07
C GLU A 65 -19.44 26.69 -15.50
N GLN A 66 -18.43 27.09 -16.27
CA GLN A 66 -17.36 26.19 -16.70
C GLN A 66 -16.62 25.62 -15.49
N HIS A 67 -16.24 26.49 -14.54
CA HIS A 67 -15.54 26.06 -13.33
C HIS A 67 -16.37 25.06 -12.51
N GLN A 68 -17.67 25.33 -12.34
CA GLN A 68 -18.56 24.42 -11.61
C GLN A 68 -18.71 23.07 -12.33
N LYS A 69 -18.83 23.06 -13.67
CA LYS A 69 -18.89 21.83 -14.48
C LYS A 69 -17.60 21.01 -14.32
N ILE A 70 -16.42 21.66 -14.40
CA ILE A 70 -15.12 21.00 -14.19
C ILE A 70 -15.05 20.38 -12.80
N LYS A 71 -15.39 21.15 -11.75
CA LYS A 71 -15.38 20.67 -10.36
C LYS A 71 -16.24 19.43 -10.17
N THR A 72 -17.48 19.44 -10.68
CA THR A 72 -18.40 18.30 -10.59
C THR A 72 -17.85 17.05 -11.30
N ILE A 73 -17.22 17.21 -12.48
CA ILE A 73 -16.58 16.11 -13.19
C ILE A 73 -15.42 15.54 -12.36
N LEU A 74 -14.52 16.41 -11.87
CA LEU A 74 -13.36 16.00 -11.09
C LEU A 74 -13.75 15.29 -9.80
N GLU A 75 -14.76 15.79 -9.08
CA GLU A 75 -15.29 15.15 -7.88
C GLU A 75 -15.81 13.73 -8.16
N LYS A 76 -16.63 13.56 -9.21
CA LYS A 76 -17.16 12.26 -9.64
C LYS A 76 -16.04 11.25 -9.90
N TYR A 77 -15.01 11.64 -10.66
CA TYR A 77 -13.89 10.76 -10.96
C TYR A 77 -12.95 10.54 -9.77
N SER A 78 -12.79 11.54 -8.90
CA SER A 78 -12.02 11.39 -7.67
C SER A 78 -12.58 10.28 -6.78
N GLU A 79 -13.91 10.20 -6.68
CA GLU A 79 -14.59 9.16 -5.91
C GLU A 79 -14.43 7.79 -6.55
N LYS A 80 -14.59 7.70 -7.89
CA LYS A 80 -14.42 6.45 -8.62
C LYS A 80 -13.00 5.90 -8.46
N ILE A 81 -11.99 6.75 -8.57
CA ILE A 81 -10.58 6.40 -8.37
C ILE A 81 -10.32 5.97 -6.92
N TYR A 82 -10.87 6.70 -5.95
CA TYR A 82 -10.74 6.36 -4.54
C TYR A 82 -11.29 4.96 -4.24
N ARG A 83 -12.52 4.68 -4.69
CA ARG A 83 -13.18 3.37 -4.51
C ARG A 83 -12.42 2.25 -5.21
N HIS A 84 -11.99 2.47 -6.45
CA HIS A 84 -11.22 1.48 -7.20
C HIS A 84 -9.87 1.18 -6.51
N GLY A 85 -9.13 2.22 -6.12
CA GLY A 85 -7.86 2.07 -5.42
C GLY A 85 -8.01 1.38 -4.06
N ARG A 86 -9.12 1.60 -3.33
CA ARG A 86 -9.44 0.86 -2.10
C ARG A 86 -9.60 -0.63 -2.37
N LYS A 87 -10.46 -1.01 -3.32
CA LYS A 87 -10.72 -2.40 -3.68
C LYS A 87 -9.44 -3.11 -4.15
N SER A 88 -8.70 -2.51 -5.08
CA SER A 88 -7.46 -3.09 -5.61
C SER A 88 -6.40 -3.31 -4.52
N ARG A 89 -6.31 -2.43 -3.52
CA ARG A 89 -5.40 -2.64 -2.37
C ARG A 89 -5.80 -3.81 -1.48
N GLN A 90 -7.10 -4.01 -1.26
CA GLN A 90 -7.61 -5.13 -0.48
C GLN A 90 -7.31 -6.45 -1.21
N GLU A 91 -7.60 -6.52 -2.51
CA GLU A 91 -7.29 -7.67 -3.35
C GLU A 91 -5.79 -7.98 -3.36
N MET A 92 -4.95 -6.95 -3.59
CA MET A 92 -3.49 -7.11 -3.55
C MET A 92 -3.00 -7.60 -2.18
N SER A 93 -3.56 -7.10 -1.08
CA SER A 93 -3.21 -7.60 0.26
C SER A 93 -3.56 -9.07 0.43
N ALA A 94 -4.74 -9.50 -0.01
CA ALA A 94 -5.18 -10.89 0.09
C ALA A 94 -4.28 -11.83 -0.74
N ILE A 95 -3.89 -11.41 -1.95
CA ILE A 95 -2.95 -12.15 -2.79
C ILE A 95 -1.59 -12.30 -2.09
N MET A 96 -1.05 -11.20 -1.55
CA MET A 96 0.24 -11.21 -0.86
C MET A 96 0.22 -12.04 0.42
N ASP A 97 -0.90 -12.05 1.14
CA ASP A 97 -1.08 -12.88 2.33
C ASP A 97 -1.17 -14.37 1.96
N SER A 98 -1.84 -14.72 0.86
CA SER A 98 -1.89 -16.09 0.34
C SER A 98 -0.52 -16.59 -0.09
N LEU A 99 0.21 -15.78 -0.87
CA LEU A 99 1.60 -16.04 -1.24
C LEU A 99 2.48 -16.30 -0.01
N ARG A 100 2.31 -15.51 1.05
CA ARG A 100 3.08 -15.69 2.28
C ARG A 100 2.75 -17.03 2.96
N MET A 101 1.48 -17.42 3.03
CA MET A 101 1.07 -18.68 3.65
C MET A 101 1.63 -19.89 2.88
N GLU A 102 1.58 -19.85 1.55
CA GLU A 102 2.09 -20.95 0.71
C GLU A 102 3.62 -21.08 0.79
N LEU A 103 4.34 -19.96 0.92
CA LEU A 103 5.79 -19.98 1.04
C LEU A 103 6.28 -20.31 2.47
N ASP A 104 5.49 -20.03 3.51
CA ASP A 104 5.91 -20.20 4.90
C ASP A 104 6.46 -21.59 5.25
N PRO A 105 5.88 -22.73 4.84
CA PRO A 105 6.43 -24.04 5.17
C PRO A 105 7.74 -24.36 4.43
N ILE A 106 8.03 -23.67 3.32
CA ILE A 106 9.19 -23.95 2.45
C ILE A 106 10.40 -23.12 2.87
N LEU A 107 10.18 -21.93 3.43
CA LEU A 107 11.25 -20.98 3.73
C LEU A 107 11.94 -21.28 5.06
N THR A 108 13.28 -21.16 5.05
CA THR A 108 14.09 -21.11 6.26
C THR A 108 13.77 -19.86 7.09
N ALA A 109 14.05 -19.88 8.40
CA ALA A 109 13.82 -18.74 9.29
C ALA A 109 14.49 -17.44 8.80
N LYS A 110 15.72 -17.53 8.26
CA LYS A 110 16.44 -16.39 7.67
C LYS A 110 15.75 -15.83 6.42
N GLN A 111 15.15 -16.69 5.59
CA GLN A 111 14.36 -16.25 4.44
C GLN A 111 13.05 -15.59 4.86
N LYS A 112 12.34 -16.14 5.87
CA LYS A 112 11.13 -15.54 6.43
C LYS A 112 11.37 -14.13 6.96
N ALA A 113 12.45 -13.91 7.70
CA ALA A 113 12.82 -12.59 8.22
C ALA A 113 13.05 -11.56 7.10
N ARG A 114 13.77 -11.93 6.04
CA ARG A 114 14.00 -11.06 4.87
C ARG A 114 12.69 -10.72 4.15
N LEU A 115 11.82 -11.71 3.97
CA LEU A 115 10.52 -11.55 3.31
C LEU A 115 9.59 -10.65 4.12
N GLN A 116 9.53 -10.84 5.44
CA GLN A 116 8.74 -10.00 6.34
C GLN A 116 9.19 -8.54 6.32
N HIS A 117 10.49 -8.29 6.40
CA HIS A 117 11.03 -6.94 6.29
C HIS A 117 10.68 -6.27 4.96
N ARG A 118 10.66 -7.04 3.86
CA ARG A 118 10.25 -6.54 2.55
C ARG A 118 8.78 -6.17 2.52
N PHE A 119 7.89 -7.03 3.02
CA PHE A 119 6.45 -6.75 3.07
C PHE A 119 6.12 -5.54 3.95
N GLU A 120 6.79 -5.40 5.09
CA GLU A 120 6.55 -4.29 5.99
C GLU A 120 6.95 -2.95 5.37
N ARG A 121 8.06 -2.92 4.61
CA ARG A 121 8.45 -1.76 3.81
C ARG A 121 7.41 -1.39 2.76
N LEU A 122 6.82 -2.39 2.10
CA LEU A 122 5.75 -2.18 1.11
C LEU A 122 4.43 -1.70 1.74
N ARG A 123 4.10 -2.16 2.95
CA ARG A 123 2.94 -1.67 3.71
C ARG A 123 3.11 -0.21 4.14
N ARG A 124 4.31 0.18 4.59
CA ARG A 124 4.63 1.57 5.00
C ARG A 124 4.75 2.54 3.83
N LYS A 125 5.18 2.06 2.67
CA LYS A 125 5.28 2.83 1.42
C LYS A 125 4.64 2.04 0.29
N PRO A 126 3.30 2.09 0.15
CA PRO A 126 2.64 1.50 -1.00
C PRO A 126 3.23 2.18 -2.24
N PHE A 127 3.67 1.38 -3.21
CA PHE A 127 4.17 1.85 -4.51
C PHE A 127 3.36 3.06 -4.98
N GLY A 128 4.00 4.21 -5.14
CA GLY A 128 3.28 5.46 -5.45
C GLY A 128 3.70 6.71 -4.67
N ARG A 129 4.86 6.74 -3.99
CA ARG A 129 5.60 8.01 -4.11
C ARG A 129 6.12 8.02 -5.54
N PRO A 130 5.81 9.03 -6.38
CA PRO A 130 6.69 9.26 -7.51
C PRO A 130 8.10 9.25 -6.92
N MET A 131 9.04 8.55 -7.56
CA MET A 131 10.42 8.87 -7.25
C MET A 131 10.46 10.39 -7.35
N ARG A 132 10.72 11.07 -6.22
CA ARG A 132 11.35 12.38 -6.32
C ARG A 132 12.49 12.04 -7.25
N MET A 133 12.43 12.52 -8.49
CA MET A 133 13.63 12.78 -9.26
C MET A 133 14.38 13.69 -8.32
N GLN A 134 15.14 13.05 -7.44
CA GLN A 134 16.12 13.70 -6.64
C GLN A 134 17.01 14.22 -7.73
N ASP A 135 17.00 15.54 -7.90
CA ASP A 135 17.88 16.28 -8.78
C ASP A 135 19.30 15.82 -8.44
N LYS A 136 19.70 14.68 -9.00
CA LYS A 136 21.09 14.35 -9.17
C LYS A 136 21.48 15.36 -10.23
N PRO A 137 22.32 16.36 -9.91
CA PRO A 137 22.88 17.19 -10.97
C PRO A 137 23.46 16.21 -11.98
N TYR A 138 22.99 16.33 -13.22
CA TYR A 138 23.57 15.65 -14.36
C TYR A 138 25.06 15.91 -14.27
N ASN A 139 25.82 14.90 -13.89
CA ASN A 139 27.26 15.00 -13.73
C ASN A 139 27.78 15.26 -15.15
N LYS A 140 27.99 16.54 -15.49
CA LYS A 140 28.67 16.93 -16.73
C LYS A 140 29.98 16.15 -16.73
N ARG A 141 30.10 15.18 -17.62
CA ARG A 141 31.40 14.60 -17.93
C ARG A 141 32.29 15.79 -18.31
N PRO A 142 33.49 15.95 -17.71
CA PRO A 142 34.41 16.96 -18.20
C PRO A 142 34.71 16.61 -19.66
N ASP A 143 34.39 17.56 -20.53
CA ASP A 143 34.71 17.50 -21.95
C ASP A 143 36.21 17.25 -22.05
N LYS A 144 36.60 16.10 -22.60
CA LYS A 144 38.01 15.83 -22.89
C LYS A 144 38.47 16.87 -23.93
N PRO A 145 39.60 17.57 -23.73
CA PRO A 145 40.10 18.47 -24.75
C PRO A 145 40.51 17.67 -26.00
N PRO A 146 40.32 18.24 -27.21
CA PRO A 146 40.81 17.62 -28.43
C PRO A 146 42.34 17.58 -28.40
N TYR A 147 42.90 16.42 -28.76
CA TYR A 147 44.30 16.27 -29.13
C TYR A 147 44.60 17.03 -30.42
#